data_AF-A0A243QST6-F1
#
_entry.id   AF-A0A243QST6-F1
#
_cell.length_a   1.000
_cell.length_b   1.000
_cell.length_c   1.000
_cell.angle_alpha   90.00
_cell.angle_beta   90.00
_cell.angle_gamma   90.00
#
_symmetry.space_group_name_H-M   'P 1'
#
loop_
_entity.id
_entity.type
_entity.pdbx_description
1 polymer ?
#
loop_
_entity_poly.entity_id
_entity_poly.type
_entity_poly.pdbx_seq_one_letter_code
_entity_poly.pdbx_strand_id
1 'polypeptide(L)' 'MKRFTCDEVVELVTVYMEGELDGPTGYRFEEHLGGCEGCERYLGQLRTTVATLGDLRPDGLADDTREGLLSAFRDWRRP' A
#
# COMPACT_ATOMS: atom_id res chain seq x y z
N MET A 1 -10.36 19.43 17.08
CA MET A 1 -9.82 18.43 16.15
C MET A 1 -8.62 17.77 16.80
N LYS A 2 -8.61 16.45 17.02
CA LYS A 2 -7.45 15.76 17.60
C LYS A 2 -6.44 15.50 16.48
N ARG A 3 -5.22 15.98 16.58
CA ARG A 3 -4.14 15.60 15.65
C ARG A 3 -3.65 14.21 16.05
N PHE A 4 -3.44 13.31 15.09
CA PHE A 4 -2.89 11.98 15.37
C PHE A 4 -1.54 12.10 16.08
N THR A 5 -1.26 11.19 17.00
CA THR A 5 0.10 10.99 17.54
C THR A 5 0.89 10.04 16.64
N CYS A 6 2.22 10.01 16.80
CA CYS A 6 3.05 9.05 16.08
C CYS A 6 2.66 7.60 16.40
N ASP A 7 2.30 7.31 17.66
CA ASP A 7 1.88 5.96 18.08
C ASP A 7 0.59 5.53 17.36
N GLU A 8 -0.40 6.44 17.28
CA GLU A 8 -1.64 6.16 16.54
C GLU A 8 -1.38 5.93 15.04
N VAL A 9 -0.39 6.62 14.45
CA VAL A 9 0.03 6.38 13.06
C VAL A 9 0.67 5.00 12.92
N VAL A 10 1.55 4.62 13.85
CA VAL A 10 2.21 3.30 13.85
C VAL A 10 1.18 2.17 13.97
N GLU A 11 0.14 2.34 14.79
CA GLU A 11 -0.95 1.36 14.94
C GLU A 11 -1.79 1.20 13.67
N LEU A 12 -2.04 2.30 12.95
CA LEU A 12 -2.91 2.31 11.77
C LEU A 12 -2.18 2.12 10.44
N VAL A 13 -0.85 2.06 10.44
CA VAL A 13 -0.04 2.09 9.22
C VAL A 13 -0.35 0.95 8.25
N THR A 14 -0.63 -0.24 8.76
CA THR A 14 -0.98 -1.41 7.94
C THR A 14 -2.34 -1.21 7.28
N VAL A 15 -3.35 -0.81 8.07
CA VAL A 15 -4.71 -0.53 7.58
C VAL A 15 -4.69 0.59 6.53
N TYR A 16 -3.84 1.60 6.70
CA TYR A 16 -3.60 2.64 5.69
C TYR A 16 -2.98 2.06 4.41
N MET A 17 -1.94 1.22 4.52
CA MET A 17 -1.28 0.60 3.37
C MET A 17 -2.21 -0.35 2.59
N GLU A 18 -3.17 -0.96 3.28
CA GLU A 18 -4.20 -1.83 2.70
C GLU A 18 -5.39 -1.05 2.12
N GLY A 19 -5.44 0.27 2.34
CA GLY A 19 -6.52 1.14 1.84
C GLY A 19 -7.84 0.97 2.59
N GLU A 20 -7.79 0.53 3.84
CA GLU A 20 -8.97 0.16 4.65
C GLU A 20 -9.39 1.24 5.65
N LEU A 21 -8.68 2.38 5.72
CA LEU A 21 -9.10 3.51 6.55
C LEU A 21 -10.34 4.19 5.94
N ASP A 22 -11.29 4.57 6.82
CA ASP A 22 -12.37 5.46 6.42
C ASP A 22 -11.83 6.85 6.01
N GLY A 23 -12.57 7.56 5.16
CA GLY A 23 -12.13 8.83 4.58
C GLY A 23 -11.69 9.88 5.63
N PRO A 24 -12.50 10.18 6.65
CA PRO A 24 -12.10 11.10 7.72
C PRO A 24 -10.82 10.68 8.47
N THR A 25 -10.65 9.39 8.76
CA THR A 25 -9.47 8.83 9.43
C THR A 25 -8.24 8.90 8.52
N GLY A 26 -8.38 8.54 7.24
CA GLY A 26 -7.32 8.65 6.23
C GLY A 26 -6.83 10.10 6.05
N TYR A 27 -7.74 11.07 5.95
CA TYR A 27 -7.37 12.48 5.82
C TYR A 27 -6.50 12.97 7.00
N ARG A 28 -6.90 12.62 8.24
CA ARG A 28 -6.13 13.00 9.43
C ARG A 28 -4.79 12.29 9.51
N PHE A 29 -4.73 11.04 9.05
CA PHE A 29 -3.49 10.24 8.99
C PHE A 29 -2.50 10.91 8.04
N GLU A 30 -2.96 11.29 6.83
CA GLU A 30 -2.15 12.01 5.84
C GLU A 30 -1.73 13.40 6.31
N GLU A 31 -2.60 14.12 7.03
CA GLU A 31 -2.24 15.40 7.67
C GLU A 31 -1.05 15.23 8.63
N HIS A 32 -1.03 14.15 9.43
CA HIS A 32 0.10 13.87 10.32
C HIS A 32 1.37 13.55 9.52
N LEU A 33 1.28 12.71 8.48
CA LEU A 33 2.43 12.38 7.64
C LEU A 33 3.06 13.64 7.04
N GLY A 34 2.24 14.57 6.52
CA GLY A 34 2.73 15.83 5.95
C GLY A 34 3.37 16.79 6.97
N GLY A 35 3.15 16.57 8.27
CA GLY A 35 3.71 17.37 9.36
C GLY A 35 4.82 16.69 10.16
N CYS A 36 5.15 15.42 9.88
CA CYS A 36 6.09 14.62 10.66
C CYS A 36 7.01 13.76 9.78
N GLU A 37 8.23 14.25 9.55
CA GLU A 37 9.28 13.54 8.80
C GLU A 37 9.57 12.14 9.37
N GLY A 38 9.46 11.96 10.70
CA GLY A 38 9.66 10.67 11.34
C GLY A 38 8.64 9.62 10.90
N CYS A 39 7.37 9.99 10.81
CA CYS A 39 6.29 9.10 10.38
C CYS A 39 6.29 8.89 8.86
N GLU A 40 6.65 9.90 8.07
CA GLU A 40 6.88 9.75 6.63
C GLU A 40 7.99 8.72 6.35
N ARG A 41 9.12 8.85 7.04
CA ARG A 41 10.23 7.89 6.95
C ARG A 41 9.83 6.50 7.41
N TYR A 42 9.05 6.39 8.49
CA TYR A 42 8.55 5.11 9.00
C TYR A 42 7.67 4.40 7.97
N LEU A 43 6.72 5.11 7.36
CA LEU A 43 5.90 4.58 6.27
C LEU A 43 6.77 4.13 5.09
N GLY A 44 7.80 4.91 4.72
CA GLY A 44 8.76 4.54 3.70
C GLY A 44 9.48 3.22 4.00
N GLN A 45 9.94 3.03 5.24
CA GLN A 45 10.60 1.79 5.68
C GLN A 45 9.67 0.57 5.58
N LEU A 46 8.40 0.70 5.96
CA LEU A 46 7.43 -0.37 5.83
C LEU A 46 7.15 -0.72 4.36
N ARG A 47 7.00 0.29 3.49
CA ARG A 47 6.86 0.07 2.04
C ARG A 47 8.07 -0.68 1.46
N THR A 48 9.29 -0.31 1.83
CA THR A 48 10.51 -1.03 1.41
C THR A 48 10.52 -2.46 1.92
N THR A 49 10.10 -2.69 3.17
CA THR A 49 10.03 -4.03 3.75
C THR A 49 9.05 -4.92 2.99
N VAL A 50 7.84 -4.42 2.71
CA VAL A 50 6.82 -5.14 1.92
C VAL A 50 7.31 -5.44 0.51
N ALA A 51 7.94 -4.48 -0.17
CA ALA A 51 8.49 -4.70 -1.51
C ALA A 51 9.59 -5.79 -1.49
N THR A 52 10.53 -5.70 -0.55
CA THR A 52 11.64 -6.66 -0.41
C THR A 52 11.13 -8.07 -0.15
N LEU A 53 10.11 -8.23 0.72
CA LEU A 53 9.51 -9.53 0.98
C LEU A 53 8.62 -10.02 -0.18
N GLY A 54 8.02 -9.10 -0.94
CA GLY A 54 7.25 -9.39 -2.14
C GLY A 54 8.10 -9.99 -3.26
N ASP A 55 9.35 -9.56 -3.40
CA ASP A 55 10.30 -10.09 -4.39
C ASP A 55 10.76 -11.53 -4.08
N LEU A 56 10.60 -11.99 -2.83
CA LEU A 56 10.91 -13.35 -2.42
C LEU A 56 9.81 -14.37 -2.78
N ARG A 57 8.77 -13.97 -3.52
CA ARG A 57 7.61 -14.81 -3.83
C ARG A 57 7.98 -16.06 -4.66
N PRO A 58 7.23 -17.17 -4.45
CA PRO A 58 7.51 -18.49 -5.01
C PRO A 58 7.36 -18.50 -6.52
N ASP A 59 7.91 -19.54 -7.18
CA ASP A 59 7.98 -19.73 -8.64
C ASP A 59 6.88 -18.94 -9.37
N GLY A 60 7.30 -17.98 -10.18
CA GLY A 60 6.39 -17.07 -10.88
C GLY A 60 5.26 -17.82 -11.60
N LEU A 61 4.23 -17.09 -12.02
CA LEU A 61 3.13 -17.69 -12.80
C LEU A 61 3.70 -18.52 -13.95
N ALA A 62 3.21 -19.75 -14.13
CA ALA A 62 3.50 -20.54 -15.33
C ALA A 62 3.20 -19.68 -16.57
N ASP A 63 4.06 -19.76 -17.59
CA ASP A 63 4.01 -18.87 -18.76
C ASP A 63 2.61 -18.85 -19.41
N ASP A 64 1.99 -20.02 -19.56
CA ASP A 64 0.62 -20.16 -20.11
C ASP A 64 -0.43 -19.37 -19.30
N THR A 65 -0.30 -19.35 -17.97
CA THR A 65 -1.22 -18.59 -17.10
C THR A 65 -0.99 -17.09 -17.27
N ARG A 66 0.27 -16.66 -17.34
CA ARG A 66 0.64 -15.26 -17.57
C ARG A 66 0.13 -14.78 -18.92
N GLU A 67 0.30 -15.57 -19.98
CA GLU A 67 -0.17 -15.25 -21.33
C GLU A 67 -1.69 -15.15 -21.41
N GLY A 68 -2.41 -16.10 -20.78
CA GLY A 68 -3.87 -16.08 -20.70
C GLY A 68 -4.40 -14.81 -20.02
N LEU A 69 -3.81 -14.42 -18.89
CA LEU A 69 -4.15 -13.18 -18.19
C LEU A 69 -3.90 -11.94 -19.06
N LEU A 70 -2.72 -11.86 -19.70
CA LEU A 70 -2.40 -10.73 -20.59
C LEU A 70 -3.33 -10.66 -21.81
N SER A 71 -3.77 -11.79 -22.35
CA SER A 71 -4.77 -11.81 -23.42
C SER A 71 -6.10 -11.24 -22.95
N ALA A 72 -6.62 -11.73 -21.81
CA ALA A 72 -7.89 -11.28 -21.25
C ALA A 72 -7.92 -9.76 -21.02
N PHE A 73 -6.85 -9.18 -20.47
CA PHE A 73 -6.76 -7.72 -20.26
C PHE A 73 -6.59 -6.91 -21.56
N ARG A 74 -6.01 -7.49 -22.61
CA ARG A 74 -5.90 -6.84 -23.93
C ARG A 74 -7.25 -6.74 -24.63
N ASP A 75 -8.06 -7.78 -24.53
CA ASP A 75 -9.37 -7.81 -25.18
C ASP A 75 -10.45 -7.05 -24.39
N TRP A 76 -10.25 -6.82 -23.09
CA TRP A 76 -11.19 -6.07 -22.23
C TRP A 76 -11.40 -4.60 -22.64
N ARG A 77 -10.45 -3.98 -23.35
CA ARG A 77 -10.58 -2.60 -23.88
C ARG A 77 -10.99 -2.54 -25.36
N ARG A 78 -11.28 -3.67 -26.00
CA ARG A 78 -11.92 -3.65 -27.32
C ARG A 78 -13.43 -3.44 -27.13
N PRO A 79 -14.04 -2.45 -27.82
CA PRO A 79 -15.48 -2.23 -27.76
C PRO A 79 -16.28 -3.42 -28.31
#